data_AF-A0A8T7FNL3-F1
#
_entry.id   AF-A0A8T7FNL3-F1
#
_cell.length_a   1.000
_cell.length_b   1.000
_cell.length_c   1.000
_cell.angle_alpha   90.00
_cell.angle_beta   90.00
_cell.angle_gamma   90.00
#
_symmetry.space_group_name_H-M   'P 1'
#
loop_
_entity.id
_entity.type
_entity.pdbx_description
1 polymer ?
#
loop_
_entity_poly.entity_id
_entity_poly.type
_entity_poly.pdbx_seq_one_letter_code
_entity_poly.pdbx_strand_id
1 'polypeptide(L)'
;MTQYSMTPISNGTRLRTDHNTFSSVIASYNRGQLIVGDEVWEAPADGSEVKKGDKWLHVTSVDGVNLTERGWMAYIHKGVPICDNFKEIETPPPPGPVFPESFTLVDPSGAKAEYVFVRIIEE
;
A
#
# COMPACT_ATOMS: atom_id res chain seq x y z
N MET A 1 -3.60 -2.83 4.99
CA MET A 1 -2.53 -1.80 4.94
C MET A 1 -2.85 -0.93 3.75
N THR A 2 -2.80 0.38 3.93
CA THR A 2 -2.93 1.33 2.83
C THR A 2 -1.88 1.05 1.78
N GLN A 3 -2.30 1.00 0.51
CA GLN A 3 -1.38 0.89 -0.62
C GLN A 3 -1.42 2.18 -1.42
N TYR A 4 -0.36 2.48 -2.14
CA TYR A 4 -0.29 3.63 -3.03
C TYR A 4 0.19 3.17 -4.40
N SER A 5 -0.17 3.91 -5.44
CA SER A 5 0.34 3.66 -6.77
C SER A 5 0.75 4.94 -7.48
N MET A 6 1.70 4.81 -8.41
CA MET A 6 2.17 5.87 -9.28
C MET A 6 2.68 5.31 -10.60
N THR A 7 2.90 6.17 -11.60
CA THR A 7 3.37 5.76 -12.93
C THR A 7 4.53 6.64 -13.40
N PRO A 8 5.70 6.09 -13.78
CA PRO A 8 6.82 6.87 -14.31
C PRO A 8 6.45 7.65 -15.58
N ILE A 9 6.84 8.92 -15.64
CA ILE A 9 6.62 9.80 -16.79
C ILE A 9 7.71 9.60 -17.86
N SER A 10 8.91 9.19 -17.45
CA SER A 10 10.06 8.95 -18.32
C SER A 10 10.67 7.57 -18.12
N ASN A 11 11.40 7.09 -19.14
CA ASN A 11 12.17 5.86 -19.05
C ASN A 11 13.36 6.02 -18.10
N GLY A 12 13.75 4.91 -17.45
CA GLY A 12 14.91 4.89 -16.56
C GLY A 12 14.64 5.47 -15.17
N THR A 13 13.39 5.44 -14.71
CA THR A 13 13.04 5.86 -13.34
C THR A 13 13.57 4.84 -12.35
N ARG A 14 14.35 5.29 -11.38
CA ARG A 14 15.20 4.42 -10.55
C ARG A 14 14.52 4.04 -9.24
N LEU A 15 14.56 2.75 -8.95
CA LEU A 15 14.34 2.20 -7.62
C LEU A 15 15.67 2.14 -6.89
N ARG A 16 15.69 2.54 -5.62
CA ARG A 16 16.90 2.66 -4.82
C ARG A 16 16.77 1.99 -3.47
N THR A 17 17.90 1.72 -2.83
CA THR A 17 17.92 1.11 -1.50
C THR A 17 17.38 2.03 -0.41
N ASP A 18 17.38 3.35 -0.64
CA ASP A 18 16.93 4.36 0.32
C ASP A 18 16.32 5.58 -0.38
N HIS A 19 15.54 6.39 0.35
CA HIS A 19 14.73 7.52 -0.13
C HIS A 19 15.55 8.80 -0.40
N ASN A 20 16.71 8.66 -1.04
CA ASN A 20 17.62 9.75 -1.36
C ASN A 20 18.30 9.58 -2.73
N THR A 21 18.87 10.65 -3.30
CA THR A 21 19.46 10.58 -4.65
C THR A 21 20.80 9.84 -4.74
N PHE A 22 21.51 9.64 -3.63
CA PHE A 22 22.86 9.05 -3.60
C PHE A 22 22.86 7.56 -3.27
N SER A 23 21.73 7.03 -2.81
CA SER A 23 21.55 5.62 -2.51
C SER A 23 21.68 4.74 -3.75
N SER A 24 22.14 3.51 -3.53
CA SER A 24 22.39 2.54 -4.59
C SER A 24 21.12 2.24 -5.38
N VAL A 25 21.27 2.12 -6.70
CA VAL A 25 20.18 1.76 -7.61
C VAL A 25 19.98 0.25 -7.58
N ILE A 26 18.75 -0.18 -7.32
CA ILE A 26 18.33 -1.58 -7.38
C ILE A 26 17.93 -1.92 -8.81
N ALA A 27 17.02 -1.13 -9.37
CA ALA A 27 16.44 -1.37 -10.70
C ALA A 27 16.04 -0.06 -11.37
N SER A 28 15.71 -0.13 -12.65
CA SER A 28 15.17 0.97 -13.44
C SER A 28 13.91 0.54 -14.16
N TYR A 29 12.92 1.43 -14.18
CA TYR A 29 11.60 1.17 -14.76
C TYR A 29 11.30 2.15 -15.88
N ASN A 30 10.47 1.69 -16.81
CA ASN A 30 10.10 2.43 -17.99
C ASN A 30 8.85 3.27 -17.76
N ARG A 31 8.64 4.23 -18.66
CA ARG A 31 7.43 5.04 -18.69
C ARG A 31 6.19 4.15 -18.76
N GLY A 32 5.16 4.51 -18.02
CA GLY A 32 3.84 3.87 -18.11
C GLY A 32 3.66 2.63 -17.24
N GLN A 33 4.71 2.11 -16.60
CA GLN A 33 4.59 0.97 -15.69
C GLN A 33 3.85 1.36 -14.41
N LEU A 34 2.95 0.49 -13.95
CA LEU A 34 2.22 0.69 -12.72
C LEU A 34 3.09 0.28 -11.53
N ILE A 35 3.50 1.26 -10.73
CA ILE A 35 4.29 1.06 -9.51
C ILE A 35 3.33 1.07 -8.33
N VAL A 36 3.41 0.07 -7.46
CA VAL A 36 2.61 -0.03 -6.24
C VAL A 36 3.52 -0.18 -5.04
N GLY A 37 3.17 0.51 -3.96
CA GLY A 37 3.92 0.50 -2.71
C GLY A 37 3.03 0.56 -1.47
N ASP A 38 3.65 0.37 -0.32
CA ASP A 38 3.00 0.27 0.99
C ASP A 38 3.30 1.46 1.91
N GLU A 39 4.36 2.23 1.63
CA GLU A 39 4.78 3.35 2.45
C GLU A 39 5.17 4.56 1.60
N VAL A 40 4.87 5.75 2.11
CA VAL A 40 5.24 7.02 1.49
C VAL A 40 6.06 7.83 2.47
N TRP A 41 7.22 8.29 2.02
CA TRP A 41 8.08 9.19 2.76
C TRP A 41 8.12 10.56 2.08
N GLU A 42 8.07 11.62 2.89
CA GLU A 42 8.18 12.99 2.42
C GLU A 42 9.35 13.70 3.11
N ALA A 43 10.19 14.37 2.31
CA ALA A 43 11.37 15.06 2.81
C ALA A 43 10.98 16.27 3.68
N PRO A 44 11.38 16.31 4.96
CA PRO A 44 10.96 17.36 5.89
C PRO A 44 11.69 18.70 5.66
N ALA A 45 12.89 18.64 5.06
CA ALA A 45 13.76 19.79 4.84
C ALA A 45 14.60 19.62 3.56
N ASP A 46 15.19 20.72 3.10
CA ASP A 46 16.13 20.70 1.99
C ASP A 46 17.46 20.07 2.41
N GLY A 47 18.03 19.25 1.54
CA GLY A 47 19.32 18.61 1.72
C GLY A 47 20.10 18.44 0.41
N SER A 48 21.33 17.97 0.51
CA SER A 48 22.17 17.64 -0.65
C SER A 48 21.59 16.50 -1.48
N GLU A 49 20.76 15.64 -0.89
CA GLU A 49 20.25 14.40 -1.51
C GLU A 49 18.74 14.42 -1.77
N VAL A 50 18.01 15.35 -1.16
CA VAL A 50 16.55 15.49 -1.26
C VAL A 50 16.19 16.97 -1.13
N LYS A 51 15.06 17.38 -1.69
CA LYS A 51 14.51 18.73 -1.48
C LYS A 51 13.28 18.62 -0.57
N LYS A 52 12.99 19.64 0.24
CA LYS A 52 11.77 19.68 1.05
C LYS A 52 10.54 19.45 0.15
N GLY A 53 9.68 18.51 0.55
CA GLY A 53 8.50 18.11 -0.23
C GLY A 53 8.77 17.07 -1.32
N ASP A 54 10.01 16.60 -1.48
CA ASP A 54 10.27 15.38 -2.27
C ASP A 54 9.52 14.22 -1.64
N LYS A 55 8.84 13.44 -2.48
CA LYS A 55 8.04 12.29 -2.06
C LYS A 55 8.62 11.02 -2.65
N TRP A 56 8.69 9.98 -1.84
CA TRP A 56 9.22 8.69 -2.20
C TRP A 56 8.24 7.59 -1.81
N LEU A 57 8.05 6.64 -2.71
CA LEU A 57 7.21 5.46 -2.52
C LEU A 57 8.11 4.27 -2.25
N HIS A 58 7.85 3.54 -1.17
CA HIS A 58 8.46 2.24 -0.92
C HIS A 58 7.74 1.18 -1.76
N VAL A 59 8.39 0.69 -2.80
CA VAL A 59 7.80 -0.13 -3.85
C VAL A 59 7.76 -1.60 -3.47
N THR A 60 6.58 -2.21 -3.59
CA THR A 60 6.35 -3.63 -3.32
C THR A 60 6.12 -4.46 -4.58
N SER A 61 5.55 -3.84 -5.63
CA SER A 61 5.24 -4.53 -6.89
C SER A 61 5.22 -3.59 -8.08
N VAL A 62 5.50 -4.13 -9.26
CA VAL A 62 5.43 -3.43 -10.54
C VAL A 62 4.64 -4.25 -11.54
N ASP A 63 3.67 -3.62 -12.21
CA ASP A 63 2.75 -4.27 -13.16
C ASP A 63 2.10 -5.56 -12.61
N GLY A 64 1.80 -5.56 -11.30
CA GLY A 64 1.23 -6.70 -10.58
C GLY A 64 2.23 -7.80 -10.17
N VAL A 65 3.51 -7.65 -10.51
CA VAL A 65 4.57 -8.58 -10.12
C VAL A 65 5.24 -8.08 -8.83
N ASN A 66 5.22 -8.91 -7.78
CA ASN A 66 5.90 -8.60 -6.52
C ASN A 66 7.42 -8.55 -6.71
N LEU A 67 8.06 -7.53 -6.15
CA LEU A 67 9.50 -7.41 -6.16
C LEU A 67 10.12 -8.27 -5.06
N THR A 68 11.20 -8.99 -5.40
CA THR A 68 12.03 -9.72 -4.43
C THR A 68 12.85 -8.77 -3.59
N GLU A 69 13.38 -7.71 -4.21
CA GLU A 69 14.10 -6.61 -3.55
C GLU A 69 13.24 -5.35 -3.60
N ARG A 70 12.76 -4.94 -2.42
CA ARG A 70 11.98 -3.70 -2.25
C ARG A 70 12.92 -2.52 -2.07
N GLY A 71 12.41 -1.33 -2.36
CA GLY A 71 13.18 -0.10 -2.22
C GLY A 71 12.34 1.13 -2.46
N TRP A 72 13.00 2.27 -2.56
CA TRP A 72 12.39 3.58 -2.67
C TRP A 72 12.47 4.11 -4.09
N MET A 73 11.35 4.60 -4.61
CA MET A 73 11.26 5.29 -5.89
C MET A 73 10.69 6.68 -5.67
N ALA A 74 11.35 7.70 -6.22
CA ALA A 74 10.89 9.07 -6.10
C ALA A 74 9.62 9.29 -6.94
N TYR A 75 8.58 9.84 -6.32
CA TYR A 75 7.47 10.49 -7.01
C TYR A 75 7.85 11.91 -7.42
N ILE A 76 8.43 12.67 -6.48
CA ILE A 76 9.04 13.99 -6.70
C ILE A 76 10.53 13.88 -6.40
N HIS A 77 11.35 14.24 -7.38
CA HIS A 77 12.79 14.16 -7.32
C HIS A 77 13.40 15.55 -7.46
N LYS A 78 14.05 16.06 -6.41
CA LYS A 78 14.68 17.39 -6.40
C LYS A 78 13.70 18.51 -6.76
N GLY A 79 12.46 18.40 -6.28
CA GLY A 79 11.38 19.34 -6.55
C GLY A 79 10.72 19.20 -7.93
N VAL A 80 11.08 18.16 -8.71
CA VAL A 80 10.47 17.89 -10.03
C VAL A 80 9.69 16.57 -9.96
N PRO A 81 8.38 16.56 -10.29
CA PRO A 81 7.64 15.31 -10.38
C PRO A 81 8.18 14.46 -11.53
N ILE A 82 8.52 13.19 -11.25
CA ILE A 82 9.03 12.22 -12.23
C ILE A 82 8.06 11.05 -12.46
N CYS A 83 7.05 10.95 -11.61
CA CYS A 83 5.93 10.03 -11.73
C CYS A 83 4.61 10.83 -11.72
N ASP A 84 3.55 10.21 -12.22
CA ASP A 84 2.20 10.78 -12.30
C ASP A 84 1.17 9.81 -11.69
N ASN A 85 -0.10 10.21 -11.65
CA ASN A 85 -1.24 9.40 -11.18
C ASN A 85 -1.05 8.85 -9.76
N PHE A 86 -0.41 9.62 -8.88
CA PHE A 86 -0.24 9.22 -7.49
C PHE A 86 -1.61 9.10 -6.81
N LYS A 87 -1.94 7.91 -6.32
CA LYS A 87 -3.22 7.65 -5.64
C LYS A 87 -3.05 6.66 -4.50
N GLU A 88 -3.86 6.85 -3.48
CA GLU A 88 -4.10 5.84 -2.45
C GLU A 88 -5.04 4.77 -3.01
N ILE A 89 -4.66 3.52 -2.83
CA ILE A 89 -5.48 2.34 -3.11
C ILE A 89 -6.15 1.98 -1.79
N GLU A 90 -7.42 2.32 -1.67
CA GLU A 90 -8.26 1.86 -0.58
C GLU A 90 -8.31 0.32 -0.64
N THR A 91 -7.67 -0.35 0.32
CA THR A 91 -7.92 -1.77 0.52
C THR A 91 -9.28 -1.90 1.20
N PRO A 92 -10.19 -2.76 0.70
CA PRO A 92 -11.43 -3.03 1.42
C PRO A 92 -11.06 -3.50 2.84
N PRO A 93 -11.78 -3.01 3.87
CA PRO A 93 -11.51 -3.45 5.23
C PRO A 93 -11.57 -4.99 5.25
N PRO A 94 -10.66 -5.66 5.99
CA PRO A 94 -10.72 -7.10 6.12
C PRO A 94 -12.14 -7.48 6.55
N PRO A 95 -12.75 -8.54 5.97
CA PRO A 95 -14.06 -8.98 6.43
C PRO A 95 -13.97 -9.22 7.94
N GLY A 96 -14.73 -8.42 8.70
CA GLY A 96 -14.81 -8.61 10.14
C GLY A 96 -15.32 -10.01 10.45
N PRO A 97 -15.05 -10.57 11.64
CA PRO A 97 -15.63 -11.84 12.04
C PRO A 97 -17.15 -11.76 11.92
N VAL A 98 -17.73 -12.51 10.97
CA VAL A 98 -19.18 -12.64 10.84
C VAL A 98 -19.62 -13.62 11.93
N PHE A 99 -19.90 -13.09 13.12
CA PHE A 99 -20.58 -13.88 14.14
C PHE A 99 -22.03 -14.04 13.71
N PRO A 100 -22.57 -15.27 13.60
CA PRO A 100 -23.96 -15.45 13.20
C PRO A 100 -24.89 -14.80 14.24
N GLU A 101 -25.94 -14.13 13.78
CA GLU A 101 -26.93 -13.50 14.69
C GLU A 101 -27.66 -14.54 15.54
N SER A 102 -27.88 -15.73 14.97
CA SER A 102 -28.41 -16.88 15.67
C SER A 102 -27.95 -18.20 15.06
N PHE A 103 -28.13 -19.30 15.78
CA PHE A 103 -28.11 -20.63 15.20
C PHE A 103 -29.29 -21.46 15.71
N THR A 104 -29.82 -22.32 14.85
CA THR A 104 -30.93 -23.22 15.22
C THR A 104 -30.39 -24.59 15.60
N LEU A 105 -30.76 -25.05 16.79
CA LEU A 105 -30.53 -26.41 17.25
C LEU A 105 -31.81 -27.21 17.03
N VAL A 106 -31.69 -28.37 16.38
CA VAL A 106 -32.80 -29.31 16.20
C VAL A 106 -32.53 -30.53 17.06
N ASP A 107 -33.41 -30.78 18.03
CA ASP A 107 -33.33 -31.97 18.87
C ASP A 107 -33.81 -33.22 18.10
N PRO A 108 -33.32 -34.44 18.41
CA PRO A 108 -33.84 -35.69 17.86
C PRO A 108 -35.37 -35.88 17.91
N SER A 109 -36.09 -35.19 18.79
CA SER A 109 -37.57 -35.15 18.80
C SER A 109 -38.20 -34.30 17.68
N GLY A 110 -37.40 -33.58 16.90
CA GLY A 110 -37.84 -32.63 15.86
C GLY A 110 -38.13 -31.22 16.38
N ALA A 111 -37.99 -30.98 17.68
CA ALA A 111 -38.13 -29.66 18.28
C ALA A 111 -36.98 -28.73 17.84
N LYS A 112 -37.30 -27.47 17.53
CA LYS A 112 -36.33 -26.45 17.12
C LYS A 112 -36.19 -25.39 18.21
N ALA A 113 -34.95 -25.09 18.59
CA ALA A 113 -34.60 -23.98 19.46
C ALA A 113 -33.67 -23.02 18.71
N GLU A 114 -34.00 -21.73 18.71
CA GLU A 114 -33.15 -20.69 18.16
C GLU A 114 -32.32 -20.06 19.28
N TYR A 115 -31.00 -20.04 19.10
CA TYR A 115 -30.06 -19.42 20.02
C TYR A 115 -29.56 -18.14 19.38
N VAL A 116 -30.01 -17.00 19.91
CA VAL A 116 -29.59 -15.66 19.45
C VAL A 116 -28.37 -15.23 20.26
N PHE A 117 -27.31 -14.83 19.57
CA PHE A 117 -26.11 -14.33 20.24
C PHE A 117 -26.22 -12.82 20.47
N VAL A 118 -26.25 -12.40 21.74
CA VAL A 118 -26.23 -10.98 22.11
C VAL A 118 -24.77 -10.55 22.24
N ARG A 119 -24.30 -9.68 21.34
CA ARG A 119 -22.97 -9.07 21.45
C ARG A 119 -22.98 -8.06 22.61
N ILE A 120 -22.27 -8.37 23.69
CA ILE A 120 -21.98 -7.42 24.77
C ILE A 120 -20.70 -6.67 24.38
N ILE A 121 -20.77 -5.33 24.30
CA ILE A 121 -19.60 -4.47 24.15
C ILE A 121 -19.36 -3.86 25.53
N GLU A 122 -18.30 -4.27 26.22
CA GLU A 122 -17.84 -3.61 27.44
C GLU A 122 -17.04 -2.36 27.05
N GLU A 123 -17.32 -1.24 27.73
CA GLU A 123 -16.74 0.11 27.48
C GLU A 123 -15.35 0.27 28.11
#